data_AF-A0A1B8Q600-F1
#
_entry.id   AF-A0A1B8Q600-F1
#
_cell.length_a   1.000
_cell.length_b   1.000
_cell.length_c   1.000
_cell.angle_alpha   90.00
_cell.angle_beta   90.00
_cell.angle_gamma   90.00
#
_symmetry.space_group_name_H-M   'P 1'
#
loop_
_entity.id
_entity.type
_entity.pdbx_description
1 polymer ?
#
loop_
_entity_poly.entity_id
_entity_poly.type
_entity_poly.pdbx_seq_one_letter_code
_entity_poly.pdbx_strand_id
1 'polypeptide(L)'
;MKKLAVLIDADNTSHKTIGLVLQEIAKYGVPIVKRVYGDWSSEINENGKPTNRLHVWRDVSLSHAITPIQQFAYTKGKDATDMMLIINAMDLLYGNQLDGFCIISSDSDFTPLASRIRESGLTVYGFGKTQTPSAFINACDKFIYIENLTQNYVENDTNEILDNKENSSLLMKKIKQQTTQIHRQKTALNNRLVILIKNQQPCLINKLR
;
A
#
# COMPACT_ATOMS: atom_id res chain seq x y z
N MET A 1 6.53 -13.68 -14.83
CA MET A 1 6.35 -12.27 -14.43
C MET A 1 7.65 -11.53 -14.69
N LYS A 2 7.61 -10.26 -15.09
CA LYS A 2 8.82 -9.43 -15.28
C LYS A 2 9.57 -9.26 -13.95
N LYS A 3 10.90 -9.37 -13.96
CA LYS A 3 11.80 -9.14 -12.83
C LYS A 3 12.23 -7.67 -12.83
N LEU A 4 11.96 -6.96 -11.74
CA LEU A 4 12.18 -5.52 -11.65
C LEU A 4 13.23 -5.19 -10.59
N ALA A 5 14.05 -4.18 -10.88
CA ALA A 5 14.87 -3.51 -9.88
C ALA A 5 14.19 -2.21 -9.44
N VAL A 6 14.04 -2.04 -8.13
CA VAL A 6 13.42 -0.87 -7.50
C VAL A 6 14.54 -0.06 -6.85
N LEU A 7 14.80 1.12 -7.41
CA LEU A 7 15.86 2.03 -6.98
C LEU A 7 15.23 3.30 -6.43
N ILE A 8 15.36 3.51 -5.12
CA ILE A 8 14.71 4.60 -4.40
C ILE A 8 15.75 5.64 -4.02
N ASP A 9 15.53 6.87 -4.45
CA ASP A 9 16.24 8.04 -3.98
C ASP A 9 15.57 8.54 -2.70
N ALA A 10 16.25 8.40 -1.57
CA ALA A 10 15.68 8.70 -0.26
C ALA A 10 15.61 10.19 0.06
N ASP A 11 16.44 11.00 -0.63
CA ASP A 11 16.52 12.44 -0.43
C ASP A 11 15.36 13.15 -1.14
N ASN A 12 14.93 12.62 -2.28
CA ASN A 12 13.80 13.17 -3.05
C ASN A 12 12.45 12.46 -2.81
N THR A 13 12.44 11.33 -2.10
CA THR A 13 11.23 10.52 -1.87
C THR A 13 10.76 10.53 -0.41
N SER A 14 9.44 10.46 -0.20
CA SER A 14 8.88 10.28 1.14
C SER A 14 8.76 8.81 1.49
N HIS A 15 9.34 8.38 2.62
CA HIS A 15 9.18 7.02 3.16
C HIS A 15 7.71 6.60 3.34
N LYS A 16 6.80 7.55 3.59
CA LYS A 16 5.37 7.29 3.84
C LYS A 16 4.63 6.68 2.64
N THR A 17 5.09 6.94 1.42
CA THR A 17 4.40 6.52 0.20
C THR A 17 4.94 5.21 -0.37
N ILE A 18 6.03 4.68 0.20
CA ILE A 18 6.74 3.53 -0.36
C ILE A 18 5.89 2.26 -0.38
N GLY A 19 5.05 2.03 0.63
CA GLY A 19 4.13 0.90 0.62
C GLY A 19 3.21 0.90 -0.59
N LEU A 20 2.61 2.06 -0.90
CA LEU A 20 1.73 2.25 -2.06
C LEU A 20 2.48 2.14 -3.38
N VAL A 21 3.70 2.70 -3.44
CA VAL A 21 4.56 2.59 -4.64
C VAL A 21 4.90 1.13 -4.92
N LEU A 22 5.27 0.35 -3.90
CA LEU A 22 5.58 -1.08 -4.08
C LEU A 22 4.33 -1.89 -4.48
N GLN A 23 3.16 -1.55 -3.96
CA GLN A 23 1.89 -2.15 -4.37
C GLN A 23 1.58 -1.86 -5.85
N GLU A 24 1.85 -0.63 -6.30
CA GLU A 24 1.71 -0.26 -7.72
C GLU A 24 2.73 -1.01 -8.59
N ILE A 25 3.99 -1.13 -8.16
CA ILE A 25 5.04 -1.87 -8.87
C ILE A 25 4.65 -3.34 -9.06
N ALA A 26 4.00 -3.96 -8.07
CA ALA A 26 3.56 -5.35 -8.11
C ALA A 26 2.58 -5.66 -9.27
N LYS A 27 1.92 -4.63 -9.84
CA LYS A 27 1.07 -4.78 -11.03
C LYS A 27 1.86 -5.02 -12.31
N TYR A 28 3.13 -4.60 -12.35
CA TYR A 28 3.98 -4.67 -13.54
C TYR A 28 4.99 -5.82 -13.50
N GLY A 29 5.36 -6.28 -12.30
CA GLY A 29 6.33 -7.35 -12.14
C GLY A 29 6.68 -7.63 -10.68
N VAL A 30 7.69 -8.48 -10.49
CA VAL A 30 8.19 -8.86 -9.18
C VAL A 30 9.46 -8.04 -8.88
N PRO A 31 9.46 -7.21 -7.82
CA PRO A 31 10.64 -6.46 -7.42
C PRO A 31 11.66 -7.39 -6.75
N ILE A 32 12.62 -7.89 -7.52
CA ILE A 32 13.67 -8.82 -7.04
C ILE A 32 14.88 -8.08 -6.45
N VAL A 33 15.07 -6.82 -6.82
CA VAL A 33 16.02 -5.91 -6.19
C VAL A 33 15.24 -4.72 -5.64
N LYS A 34 15.45 -4.39 -4.37
CA LYS A 34 14.88 -3.21 -3.72
C LYS A 34 15.99 -2.52 -2.94
N ARG A 35 16.41 -1.35 -3.42
CA ARG A 35 17.47 -0.56 -2.80
C ARG A 35 17.00 0.86 -2.59
N VAL A 36 17.34 1.41 -1.43
CA VAL A 36 17.17 2.82 -1.11
C VAL A 36 18.54 3.43 -0.90
N TYR A 37 18.80 4.57 -1.53
CA TYR A 37 20.10 5.22 -1.56
C TYR A 37 20.04 6.55 -0.81
N GLY A 38 21.07 6.81 -0.02
CA GLY A 38 21.22 8.05 0.71
C GLY A 38 22.39 7.98 1.69
N ASP A 39 22.65 9.10 2.34
CA ASP A 39 23.60 9.17 3.44
C ASP A 39 22.84 8.85 4.73
N TRP A 40 23.11 7.77 5.45
CA TRP A 40 22.47 7.46 6.74
C TRP A 40 23.27 7.99 7.93
N SER A 41 24.37 8.67 7.68
CA SER A 41 25.10 9.37 8.73
C SER A 41 24.22 10.47 9.30
N SER A 42 24.23 10.58 10.62
CA SER A 42 23.54 11.65 11.33
C SER A 42 24.60 12.52 11.97
N GLU A 43 24.78 13.73 11.48
CA GLU A 43 25.50 14.77 12.22
C GLU A 43 24.53 15.47 13.16
N ILE A 44 25.03 16.02 14.25
CA ILE A 44 24.23 16.84 15.17
C ILE A 44 24.55 18.30 14.86
N ASN A 45 23.52 19.09 14.54
CA ASN A 45 23.71 20.52 14.35
C ASN A 45 23.92 21.25 15.68
N GLU A 46 24.29 22.53 15.60
CA GLU A 46 24.50 23.43 16.75
C GLU A 46 23.35 23.50 17.76
N ASN A 47 22.13 23.09 17.35
CA ASN A 47 20.93 23.05 18.19
C ASN A 47 20.64 21.65 18.76
N GLY A 48 21.59 20.71 18.69
CA GLY A 48 21.43 19.35 19.20
C GLY A 48 20.51 18.46 18.36
N LYS A 49 20.13 18.88 17.14
CA LYS A 49 19.22 18.12 16.27
C LYS A 49 19.99 17.36 15.19
N PRO A 50 19.57 16.13 14.84
CA PRO A 50 20.11 15.42 13.69
C PRO A 50 19.94 16.26 12.42
N THR A 51 21.00 16.39 11.64
CA THR A 51 20.99 17.03 10.32
C THR A 51 20.28 16.17 9.29
N ASN A 52 20.26 14.86 9.54
CA ASN A 52 19.74 13.88 8.62
C ASN A 52 18.39 13.31 9.08
N ARG A 53 17.42 13.34 8.16
CA ARG A 53 16.05 12.88 8.42
C ARG A 53 15.84 11.41 8.04
N LEU A 54 16.89 10.73 7.59
CA LEU A 54 16.75 9.42 6.96
C LEU A 54 16.58 8.26 7.95
N HIS A 55 16.70 8.50 9.27
CA HIS A 55 16.35 7.52 10.31
C HIS A 55 14.93 6.97 10.18
N VAL A 56 14.00 7.74 9.63
CA VAL A 56 12.60 7.34 9.36
C VAL A 56 12.47 6.21 8.34
N TRP A 57 13.51 5.98 7.53
CA TRP A 57 13.51 4.90 6.54
C TRP A 57 13.81 3.53 7.15
N ARG A 58 14.29 3.45 8.40
CA ARG A 58 14.63 2.18 9.05
C ARG A 58 13.45 1.21 9.03
N ASP A 59 12.31 1.64 9.56
CA ASP A 59 11.16 0.75 9.74
C ASP A 59 10.53 0.36 8.39
N VAL A 60 10.43 1.33 7.47
CA VAL A 60 9.94 1.11 6.10
C VAL A 60 10.86 0.16 5.33
N SER A 61 12.17 0.27 5.52
CA SER A 61 13.12 -0.61 4.84
C SER A 61 13.02 -2.04 5.36
N LEU A 62 12.89 -2.22 6.67
CA LEU A 62 12.71 -3.53 7.29
C LEU A 62 11.38 -4.17 6.91
N SER A 63 10.28 -3.42 6.96
CA SER A 63 8.93 -3.94 6.67
C SER A 63 8.76 -4.37 5.21
N HIS A 64 9.46 -3.70 4.29
CA HIS A 64 9.37 -3.98 2.86
C HIS A 64 10.58 -4.72 2.30
N ALA A 65 11.50 -5.21 3.13
CA ALA A 65 12.75 -5.86 2.72
C ALA A 65 13.50 -5.05 1.64
N ILE A 66 13.67 -3.76 1.90
CA ILE A 66 14.45 -2.82 1.10
C ILE A 66 15.85 -2.76 1.70
N THR A 67 16.88 -2.90 0.87
CA THR A 67 18.27 -2.80 1.31
C THR A 67 18.71 -1.33 1.30
N PRO A 68 19.07 -0.76 2.45
CA PRO A 68 19.67 0.58 2.50
C PRO A 68 21.10 0.55 1.95
N ILE A 69 21.42 1.46 1.03
CA ILE A 69 22.74 1.67 0.46
C ILE A 69 23.27 3.01 0.97
N GLN A 70 24.33 2.94 1.78
CA GLN A 70 25.01 4.09 2.34
C GLN A 70 25.95 4.72 1.30
N GLN A 71 25.86 6.02 1.13
CA GLN A 71 26.90 6.82 0.46
C GLN A 71 27.11 8.13 1.22
N PHE A 72 28.32 8.35 1.73
CA PHE A 72 28.66 9.61 2.38
C PHE A 72 28.75 10.76 1.38
N ALA A 73 28.26 11.94 1.76
CA ALA A 73 28.54 13.16 1.01
C ALA A 73 30.01 13.58 1.18
N TYR A 74 30.79 13.58 0.09
CA TYR A 74 32.16 14.09 0.11
C TYR A 74 32.20 15.62 0.28
N THR A 75 31.22 16.28 -0.31
CA THR A 75 31.01 17.73 -0.25
C THR A 75 29.52 17.97 -0.06
N LYS A 76 29.16 18.85 0.86
CA LYS A 76 27.77 19.18 1.16
C LYS A 76 27.05 19.73 -0.08
N GLY A 77 25.87 19.21 -0.38
CA GLY A 77 25.05 19.64 -1.52
C GLY A 77 25.56 19.16 -2.87
N LYS A 78 26.28 18.03 -2.90
CA LYS A 78 26.67 17.33 -4.12
C LYS A 78 25.97 15.97 -4.21
N ASP A 79 25.90 15.46 -5.42
CA ASP A 79 25.00 14.37 -5.81
C ASP A 79 25.67 12.99 -5.62
N ALA A 80 26.35 12.81 -4.48
CA ALA A 80 27.11 11.59 -4.20
C ALA A 80 26.22 10.34 -4.16
N THR A 81 25.05 10.47 -3.53
CA THR A 81 24.02 9.44 -3.41
C THR A 81 23.44 9.06 -4.78
N ASP A 82 23.17 10.06 -5.62
CA ASP A 82 22.67 9.87 -6.99
C ASP A 82 23.68 9.18 -7.88
N MET A 83 24.96 9.57 -7.80
CA MET A 83 26.04 8.87 -8.52
C MET A 83 26.13 7.39 -8.12
N MET A 84 26.03 7.09 -6.82
CA MET A 84 26.04 5.69 -6.34
C MET A 84 24.81 4.91 -6.84
N LEU A 85 23.63 5.53 -6.85
CA LEU A 85 22.42 4.94 -7.43
C LEU A 85 22.62 4.62 -8.91
N ILE A 86 23.14 5.56 -9.69
CA ILE A 86 23.41 5.39 -11.13
C ILE A 86 24.42 4.26 -11.37
N ILE A 87 25.52 4.22 -10.63
CA ILE A 87 26.53 3.16 -10.76
C ILE A 87 25.90 1.80 -10.50
N ASN A 88 25.16 1.66 -9.40
CA ASN A 88 24.48 0.41 -9.07
C ASN A 88 23.40 0.03 -10.09
N ALA A 89 22.69 1.01 -10.66
CA ALA A 89 21.74 0.77 -11.73
C ALA A 89 22.42 0.20 -12.98
N MET A 90 23.59 0.73 -13.35
CA MET A 90 24.38 0.23 -14.47
C MET A 90 24.93 -1.18 -14.21
N ASP A 91 25.42 -1.47 -13.01
CA ASP A 91 25.88 -2.82 -12.64
C ASP A 91 24.73 -3.84 -12.75
N LEU A 92 23.53 -3.46 -12.29
CA LEU A 92 22.32 -4.28 -12.40
C LEU A 92 21.90 -4.46 -13.86
N LEU A 93 22.02 -3.41 -14.68
CA LEU A 93 21.68 -3.43 -16.10
C LEU A 93 22.54 -4.43 -16.85
N TYR A 94 23.86 -4.39 -16.67
CA TYR A 94 24.79 -5.30 -17.33
C TYR A 94 24.86 -6.70 -16.70
N GLY A 95 24.25 -6.89 -15.53
CA GLY A 95 24.04 -8.20 -14.92
C GLY A 95 23.07 -9.11 -15.68
N ASN A 96 22.32 -8.59 -16.67
CA ASN A 96 21.41 -9.34 -17.56
C ASN A 96 20.37 -10.24 -16.86
N GLN A 97 19.91 -9.85 -15.67
CA GLN A 97 18.95 -10.63 -14.88
C GLN A 97 17.57 -9.98 -14.74
N LEU A 98 17.42 -8.74 -15.21
CA LEU A 98 16.26 -7.88 -15.01
C LEU A 98 15.54 -7.63 -16.33
N ASP A 99 14.23 -7.44 -16.25
CA ASP A 99 13.36 -7.09 -17.38
C ASP A 99 12.99 -5.59 -17.37
N GLY A 100 13.29 -4.89 -16.28
CA GLY A 100 13.00 -3.47 -16.14
C GLY A 100 13.43 -2.86 -14.81
N PHE A 101 13.31 -1.54 -14.74
CA PHE A 101 13.71 -0.72 -13.61
C PHE A 101 12.55 0.17 -13.17
N CYS A 102 12.41 0.33 -11.87
CA CYS A 102 11.59 1.33 -11.22
C CYS A 102 12.52 2.36 -10.59
N ILE A 103 12.50 3.59 -11.09
CA ILE A 103 13.27 4.72 -10.53
C ILE A 103 12.29 5.59 -9.75
N ILE A 104 12.49 5.67 -8.44
CA ILE A 104 11.62 6.42 -7.53
C ILE A 104 12.37 7.68 -7.10
N SER A 105 12.14 8.76 -7.84
CA SER A 105 12.65 10.10 -7.59
C SER A 105 11.84 11.14 -8.37
N SER A 106 11.94 12.41 -7.97
CA SER A 106 11.45 13.56 -8.76
C SER A 106 12.60 14.37 -9.37
N ASP A 107 13.84 13.89 -9.23
CA ASP A 107 15.02 14.56 -9.78
C ASP A 107 15.18 14.28 -11.29
N SER A 108 15.39 15.35 -12.06
CA SER A 108 15.61 15.23 -13.50
C SER A 108 16.99 14.70 -13.88
N ASP A 109 17.94 14.65 -12.95
CA ASP A 109 19.29 14.17 -13.25
C ASP A 109 19.33 12.67 -13.56
N PHE A 110 18.26 11.93 -13.24
CA PHE A 110 18.06 10.54 -13.67
C PHE A 110 17.57 10.38 -15.12
N THR A 111 17.33 11.47 -15.86
CA THR A 111 16.89 11.43 -17.27
C THR A 111 17.83 10.60 -18.16
N PRO A 112 19.17 10.78 -18.13
CA PRO A 112 20.08 9.99 -18.96
C PRO A 112 20.11 8.52 -18.55
N LEU A 113 19.95 8.21 -17.26
CA LEU A 113 19.86 6.83 -16.77
C LEU A 113 18.63 6.13 -17.36
N ALA A 114 17.46 6.76 -17.31
CA ALA A 114 16.23 6.22 -17.89
C ALA A 114 16.37 5.95 -19.39
N SER A 115 16.91 6.92 -20.14
CA SER A 115 17.19 6.74 -21.57
C SER A 115 18.14 5.57 -21.83
N ARG A 116 19.25 5.48 -21.09
CA ARG A 116 20.25 4.41 -21.27
C ARG A 116 19.70 3.01 -21.00
N ILE A 117 18.82 2.87 -19.99
CA ILE A 117 18.15 1.59 -19.70
C ILE A 117 17.22 1.20 -20.86
N ARG A 118 16.45 2.15 -21.41
CA ARG A 118 15.56 1.91 -22.55
C ARG A 118 16.32 1.58 -23.83
N GLU A 119 17.44 2.25 -24.07
CA GLU A 119 18.36 1.92 -25.18
C GLU A 119 18.88 0.47 -25.08
N SER A 120 18.94 -0.08 -23.88
CA SER A 120 19.30 -1.49 -23.66
C SER A 120 18.13 -2.47 -23.82
N GLY A 121 16.93 -1.96 -24.15
CA GLY A 121 15.72 -2.76 -24.38
C GLY A 121 14.93 -3.11 -23.11
N LEU A 122 15.26 -2.55 -21.95
CA LEU A 122 14.57 -2.83 -20.69
C LEU A 122 13.51 -1.76 -20.40
N THR A 123 12.41 -2.16 -19.75
CA THR A 123 11.32 -1.23 -19.42
C THR A 123 11.69 -0.31 -18.26
N VAL A 124 11.41 0.98 -18.35
CA VAL A 124 11.60 1.96 -17.27
C VAL A 124 10.27 2.50 -16.77
N TYR A 125 10.02 2.30 -15.48
CA TYR A 125 8.91 2.89 -14.72
C TYR A 125 9.45 4.01 -13.83
N GLY A 126 9.09 5.26 -14.11
CA GLY A 126 9.39 6.40 -13.25
C GLY A 126 8.30 6.59 -12.20
N PHE A 127 8.68 6.94 -10.97
CA PHE A 127 7.77 7.31 -9.90
C PHE A 127 8.24 8.62 -9.26
N GLY A 128 7.39 9.63 -9.25
CA GLY A 128 7.74 10.92 -8.68
C GLY A 128 6.52 11.80 -8.42
N LYS A 129 6.76 13.03 -8.01
CA LYS A 129 5.72 14.02 -7.75
C LYS A 129 5.22 14.64 -9.05
N THR A 130 4.05 15.26 -9.00
CA THR A 130 3.45 16.03 -10.10
C THR A 130 4.35 17.15 -10.63
N GLN A 131 5.23 17.70 -9.79
CA GLN A 131 6.22 18.72 -10.16
C GLN A 131 7.48 18.18 -10.86
N THR A 132 7.58 16.87 -11.08
CA THR A 132 8.75 16.27 -11.74
C THR A 132 8.94 16.85 -13.14
N PRO A 133 10.17 17.25 -13.54
CA PRO A 133 10.39 17.82 -14.86
C PRO A 133 10.02 16.87 -16.01
N SER A 134 9.46 17.43 -17.08
CA SER A 134 8.98 16.66 -18.25
C SER A 134 10.08 15.85 -18.93
N ALA A 135 11.34 16.28 -18.86
CA ALA A 135 12.48 15.55 -19.41
C ALA A 135 12.59 14.13 -18.82
N PHE A 136 12.51 14.00 -17.49
CA PHE A 136 12.58 12.70 -16.83
C PHE A 136 11.33 11.86 -17.07
N ILE A 137 10.15 12.50 -17.05
CA ILE A 137 8.87 11.85 -17.36
C ILE A 137 8.92 11.20 -18.76
N ASN A 138 9.35 11.96 -19.77
CA ASN A 138 9.42 11.52 -21.16
C ASN A 138 10.52 10.48 -21.42
N ALA A 139 11.54 10.44 -20.56
CA ALA A 139 12.59 9.43 -20.65
C ALA A 139 12.13 8.06 -20.15
N CYS A 140 11.05 7.96 -19.36
CA CYS A 140 10.48 6.70 -18.89
C CYS A 140 9.49 6.11 -19.92
N ASP A 141 9.28 4.78 -19.91
CA ASP A 141 8.20 4.17 -20.70
C ASP A 141 6.83 4.42 -20.07
N LYS A 142 6.80 4.50 -18.73
CA LYS A 142 5.63 4.90 -17.97
C LYS A 142 6.07 5.70 -16.75
N PHE A 143 5.38 6.80 -16.48
CA PHE A 143 5.58 7.61 -15.28
C PHE A 143 4.33 7.56 -14.41
N ILE A 144 4.51 7.31 -13.11
CA ILE A 144 3.44 7.22 -12.13
C ILE A 144 3.61 8.35 -11.11
N TYR A 145 2.60 9.21 -11.00
CA TYR A 145 2.56 10.24 -9.98
C TYR A 145 2.19 9.64 -8.63
N ILE A 146 3.01 9.90 -7.61
CA ILE A 146 2.83 9.36 -6.26
C ILE A 146 1.52 9.87 -5.63
N GLU A 147 1.13 11.11 -5.93
CA GLU A 147 -0.10 11.74 -5.45
C GLU A 147 -1.35 10.95 -5.87
N ASN A 148 -1.35 10.42 -7.10
CA ASN A 148 -2.46 9.59 -7.60
C ASN A 148 -2.59 8.29 -6.80
N LEU A 149 -1.47 7.72 -6.33
CA LEU A 149 -1.48 6.51 -5.51
C LEU A 149 -2.11 6.79 -4.15
N THR A 150 -1.76 7.92 -3.53
CA THR A 150 -2.34 8.32 -2.24
C THR A 150 -3.83 8.61 -2.34
N GLN A 151 -4.27 9.31 -3.39
CA GLN A 151 -5.68 9.61 -3.59
C GLN A 151 -6.50 8.33 -3.81
N ASN A 152 -6.04 7.45 -4.70
CA ASN A 152 -6.70 6.16 -4.94
C ASN A 152 -6.77 5.31 -3.68
N TYR A 153 -5.72 5.32 -2.84
CA TYR A 153 -5.73 4.59 -1.58
C TYR A 153 -6.78 5.14 -0.62
N VAL A 154 -6.85 6.47 -0.45
CA VAL A 154 -7.87 7.11 0.40
C VAL A 154 -9.28 6.82 -0.13
N GLU A 155 -9.51 6.93 -1.44
CA GLU A 155 -10.81 6.62 -2.05
C GLU A 155 -11.22 5.16 -1.83
N ASN A 156 -10.29 4.21 -2.03
CA ASN A 156 -10.57 2.79 -1.79
C ASN A 156 -10.85 2.48 -0.32
N ASP A 157 -10.05 3.01 0.62
CA ASP A 157 -10.29 2.84 2.06
C ASP A 157 -11.64 3.45 2.46
N THR A 158 -12.00 4.62 1.92
CA THR A 158 -13.31 5.22 2.21
C THR A 158 -14.47 4.40 1.67
N ASN A 159 -14.35 3.85 0.45
CA ASN A 159 -15.38 3.00 -0.14
C ASN A 159 -15.53 1.69 0.63
N GLU A 160 -14.42 1.06 1.05
CA GLU A 160 -14.46 -0.16 1.85
C GLU A 160 -15.12 0.07 3.23
N ILE A 161 -14.88 1.21 3.87
CA ILE A 161 -15.56 1.60 5.12
C ILE A 161 -17.06 1.82 4.90
N LEU A 162 -17.45 2.46 3.80
CA LEU A 162 -18.86 2.71 3.45
C LEU A 162 -19.59 1.39 3.18
N ASP A 163 -19.01 0.51 2.36
CA ASP A 163 -19.57 -0.82 2.04
C ASP A 163 -19.72 -1.69 3.30
N ASN A 164 -18.72 -1.68 4.19
CA ASN A 164 -18.78 -2.42 5.45
C ASN A 164 -19.87 -1.89 6.40
N LYS A 165 -20.09 -0.57 6.45
CA LYS A 165 -21.20 0.02 7.23
C LYS A 165 -22.56 -0.35 6.66
N GLU A 166 -22.73 -0.30 5.34
CA GLU A 166 -23.99 -0.68 4.69
C GLU A 166 -24.30 -2.16 4.93
N ASN A 167 -23.33 -3.05 4.72
CA ASN A 167 -23.46 -4.48 4.96
C ASN A 167 -23.80 -4.79 6.43
N SER A 168 -23.15 -4.12 7.37
CA SER A 168 -23.43 -4.24 8.81
C SER A 168 -24.86 -3.80 9.16
N SER A 169 -25.33 -2.70 8.56
CA SER A 169 -26.70 -2.19 8.75
C SER A 169 -27.76 -3.13 8.17
N LEU A 170 -27.48 -3.72 7.00
CA LEU A 170 -28.37 -4.66 6.32
C LEU A 170 -28.47 -5.98 7.09
N LEU A 171 -27.34 -6.47 7.63
CA LEU A 171 -27.28 -7.66 8.48
C LEU A 171 -28.09 -7.45 9.77
N MET A 172 -27.93 -6.29 10.43
CA MET A 172 -28.72 -5.92 11.62
C MET A 172 -30.24 -5.88 11.35
N LYS A 173 -30.67 -5.34 10.21
CA LYS A 173 -32.08 -5.35 9.80
C LYS A 173 -32.62 -6.77 9.62
N LYS A 174 -31.85 -7.66 8.97
CA LYS A 174 -32.22 -9.08 8.76
C LYS A 174 -32.36 -9.82 10.10
N ILE A 175 -31.41 -9.64 11.02
CA ILE A 175 -31.44 -10.26 12.36
C ILE A 175 -32.67 -9.79 13.13
N LYS A 176 -32.98 -8.49 13.12
CA LYS A 176 -34.17 -7.95 13.80
C LYS A 176 -35.47 -8.51 13.25
N GLN A 177 -35.59 -8.66 11.91
CA GLN A 177 -36.75 -9.28 11.29
C GLN A 177 -36.90 -10.76 11.68
N GLN A 178 -35.84 -11.56 11.59
CA GLN A 178 -35.85 -12.96 12.00
C GLN A 178 -36.21 -13.12 13.49
N THR A 179 -35.64 -12.29 14.36
CA THR A 179 -35.90 -12.34 15.80
C THR A 179 -37.38 -12.03 16.10
N THR A 180 -37.94 -11.05 15.40
CA THR A 180 -39.38 -10.69 15.52
C THR A 180 -40.28 -11.83 15.03
N GLN A 181 -39.90 -12.51 13.95
CA GLN A 181 -40.64 -13.64 13.39
C GLN A 181 -40.62 -14.85 14.34
N ILE A 182 -39.45 -15.18 14.91
CA ILE A 182 -39.30 -16.24 15.91
C ILE A 182 -40.14 -15.96 17.15
N HIS A 183 -40.15 -14.72 17.64
CA HIS A 183 -40.96 -14.33 18.79
C HIS A 183 -42.46 -14.53 18.52
N ARG A 184 -42.96 -14.08 17.35
CA ARG A 184 -44.36 -14.29 16.95
C ARG A 184 -44.74 -15.77 16.86
N GLN A 185 -43.86 -16.61 16.29
CA GLN A 185 -44.09 -18.05 16.20
C GLN A 185 -44.17 -18.71 17.58
N LYS A 186 -43.25 -18.37 18.50
CA LYS A 186 -43.27 -18.87 19.88
C LYS A 186 -44.57 -18.48 20.61
N THR A 187 -45.00 -17.22 20.48
CA THR A 187 -46.25 -16.75 21.10
C THR A 187 -47.47 -17.47 20.52
N ALA A 188 -47.53 -17.68 19.20
CA ALA A 188 -48.60 -18.43 18.56
C ALA A 188 -48.63 -19.90 19.01
N LEU A 189 -47.48 -20.54 19.17
CA LEU A 189 -47.36 -21.93 19.66
C LEU A 189 -47.84 -22.04 21.11
N ASN A 190 -47.42 -21.12 21.99
CA ASN A 190 -47.87 -21.08 23.38
C ASN A 190 -49.38 -20.89 23.48
N ASN A 191 -49.95 -19.95 22.71
CA ASN A 191 -51.40 -19.72 22.71
C ASN A 191 -52.16 -20.98 22.24
N ARG A 192 -51.69 -21.67 21.20
CA ARG A 192 -52.26 -22.95 20.76
C ARG A 192 -52.19 -24.03 21.84
N LEU A 193 -51.06 -24.15 22.54
CA LEU A 193 -50.87 -25.12 23.61
C LEU A 193 -51.84 -24.85 24.77
N VAL A 194 -52.00 -23.59 25.17
CA VAL A 194 -52.95 -23.18 26.23
C VAL A 194 -54.39 -23.52 25.84
N ILE A 195 -54.78 -23.28 24.59
CA ILE A 195 -56.12 -23.65 24.08
C ILE A 195 -56.33 -25.16 24.13
N LEU A 196 -55.33 -25.96 23.71
CA LEU A 196 -55.41 -27.42 23.76
C LEU A 196 -55.56 -27.94 25.20
N ILE A 197 -54.79 -27.40 26.14
CA ILE A 197 -54.87 -27.77 27.56
C ILE A 197 -56.25 -27.42 28.14
N LYS A 198 -56.78 -26.22 27.85
CA LYS A 198 -58.10 -25.79 28.33
C LYS A 198 -59.25 -26.61 27.75
N ASN A 199 -59.16 -27.01 26.48
CA ASN A 199 -60.19 -27.82 25.81
C ASN A 199 -60.17 -29.32 26.22
N GLN A 200 -59.13 -29.79 26.91
CA GLN A 200 -59.09 -31.15 27.49
C GLN A 200 -59.70 -31.23 28.91
N GLN A 201 -59.95 -30.11 29.58
CA GLN A 201 -60.54 -30.09 30.93
C GLN A 201 -62.03 -30.46 31.05
N PRO A 202 -62.91 -30.35 30.04
CA PRO A 202 -64.31 -30.77 30.21
C PRO A 202 -64.49 -32.30 30.37
N CYS A 203 -63.55 -33.13 29.91
CA CYS A 203 -63.69 -34.59 30.00
C CYS A 203 -63.27 -35.19 31.35
N LEU A 204 -62.56 -34.45 32.22
CA LEU A 204 -62.17 -34.96 33.54
C LEU A 204 -63.17 -34.64 34.67
N ILE A 205 -64.08 -33.68 34.48
CA ILE A 205 -65.07 -33.32 35.51
C ILE A 205 -66.28 -34.29 35.52
N ASN A 206 -66.55 -35.01 34.43
CA ASN A 206 -67.61 -36.04 34.39
C ASN A 206 -67.17 -37.44 34.84
N LYS A 207 -65.97 -37.59 35.43
CA LYS A 207 -65.50 -38.87 36.00
C LYS A 207 -65.46 -38.90 37.54
N LEU A 208 -66.00 -37.88 38.20
CA LEU A 208 -66.11 -37.79 39.67
C LEU A 208 -67.55 -37.58 40.18
N ARG A 209 -68.55 -38.00 39.41
CA ARG A 209 -69.90 -38.27 39.92
C ARG A 209 -70.37 -39.64 39.47
#